data_AF-A0A0B1S9Y2-F1
#
_entry.id   AF-A0A0B1S9Y2-F1
#
_cell.length_a   1.000
_cell.length_b   1.000
_cell.length_c   1.000
_cell.angle_alpha   90.00
_cell.angle_beta   90.00
_cell.angle_gamma   90.00
#
_symmetry.space_group_name_H-M   'P 1'
#
loop_
_entity.id
_entity.type
_entity.pdbx_description
1 polymer ?
#
loop_
_entity_poly.entity_id
_entity_poly.type
_entity_poly.pdbx_seq_one_letter_code
_entity_poly.pdbx_strand_id
1 'polypeptide(L)' 'MKHVLRIPKVVDCVQNVLTVIPLQLLAYHIAELNGQNVDRPRNLAKSVTVE' A
#
# COMPACT_ATOMS: atom_id res chain seq x y z
N MET A 1 -9.66 13.46 -17.86
CA MET A 1 -8.19 13.34 -17.66
C MET A 1 -7.88 11.90 -17.27
N LYS A 2 -6.83 11.28 -17.84
CA LYS A 2 -6.41 9.92 -17.43
C LYS A 2 -5.36 10.03 -16.32
N HIS A 3 -5.64 9.50 -15.14
CA HIS A 3 -4.66 9.35 -14.07
C HIS A 3 -3.88 8.05 -14.29
N VAL A 4 -2.58 8.16 -14.58
CA VAL A 4 -1.71 7.02 -14.90
C VAL A 4 -0.45 7.13 -14.06
N LEU A 5 -0.12 6.07 -13.31
CA LEU A 5 1.13 5.94 -12.58
C LEU A 5 2.11 5.16 -13.46
N ARG A 6 3.16 5.84 -13.93
CA ARG A 6 4.21 5.21 -14.74
C ARG A 6 5.21 4.53 -13.82
N ILE A 7 5.52 3.29 -14.13
CA ILE A 7 6.45 2.45 -13.36
C ILE A 7 7.57 2.04 -14.31
N PRO A 8 8.84 2.05 -13.86
CA PRO A 8 9.94 1.61 -14.71
C PRO A 8 9.76 0.13 -15.09
N LYS A 9 10.21 -0.19 -16.30
CA LYS A 9 10.28 -1.58 -16.76
C LYS A 9 11.41 -2.28 -16.01
N VAL A 10 11.11 -3.43 -15.43
CA VAL A 10 12.08 -4.32 -14.77
C VAL A 10 11.89 -5.75 -15.28
N VAL A 11 12.69 -6.69 -14.80
CA VAL A 11 12.49 -8.11 -15.13
C VAL A 11 11.09 -8.56 -14.67
N ASP A 12 10.42 -9.34 -15.52
CA ASP A 12 9.00 -9.68 -15.34
C ASP A 12 8.70 -10.27 -13.96
N CYS A 13 9.59 -11.09 -13.41
CA CYS A 13 9.42 -11.72 -12.11
C CYS A 13 9.43 -10.76 -10.90
N VAL A 14 9.89 -9.51 -11.06
CA VAL A 14 9.86 -8.49 -9.99
C VAL A 14 9.00 -7.27 -10.34
N GLN A 15 8.37 -7.26 -11.52
CA GLN A 15 7.51 -6.15 -11.94
C GLN A 15 6.39 -5.88 -10.92
N ASN A 16 5.82 -6.94 -10.33
CA ASN A 16 4.77 -6.87 -9.32
C ASN A 16 5.21 -6.12 -8.04
N VAL A 17 6.46 -6.32 -7.60
CA VAL A 17 7.04 -5.64 -6.43
C VAL A 17 7.04 -4.13 -6.63
N LEU A 18 7.34 -3.66 -7.84
CA LEU A 18 7.30 -2.23 -8.13
C LEU A 18 5.86 -1.73 -8.32
N THR A 19 4.96 -2.55 -8.86
CA THR A 19 3.55 -2.15 -9.03
C THR A 19 2.78 -1.99 -7.72
N VAL A 20 3.18 -2.67 -6.64
CA VAL A 20 2.47 -2.56 -5.35
C VAL A 20 2.85 -1.30 -4.56
N ILE A 21 4.07 -0.78 -4.75
CA ILE A 21 4.58 0.38 -3.99
C ILE A 21 3.67 1.62 -4.15
N PRO A 22 3.25 2.03 -5.36
CA PRO A 22 2.36 3.18 -5.49
C PRO A 22 0.99 2.96 -4.86
N LEU A 23 0.51 1.72 -4.82
CA LEU A 23 -0.75 1.37 -4.16
C LEU A 23 -0.63 1.43 -2.62
N GLN A 24 0.51 1.02 -2.08
CA GLN A 24 0.83 1.17 -0.65
C GLN A 24 0.90 2.64 -0.25
N LEU A 25 1.57 3.48 -1.05
CA LEU A 25 1.64 4.93 -0.83
C LEU A 25 0.27 5.59 -0.97
N LEU A 26 -0.55 5.16 -1.93
CA LEU A 26 -1.92 5.64 -2.09
C LEU A 26 -2.75 5.33 -0.84
N ALA A 27 -2.68 4.11 -0.31
CA ALA A 27 -3.38 3.74 0.92
C ALA A 27 -2.91 4.57 2.12
N TYR A 28 -1.60 4.79 2.25
CA TYR A 28 -1.03 5.64 3.29
C TYR A 28 -1.57 7.07 3.23
N HIS A 29 -1.51 7.71 2.06
CA HIS A 29 -1.97 9.09 1.92
C HIS A 29 -3.49 9.22 2.09
N ILE A 30 -4.29 8.24 1.65
CA ILE A 30 -5.73 8.23 1.92
C ILE A 30 -6.00 8.12 3.43
N ALA A 31 -5.27 7.25 4.15
CA ALA A 31 -5.43 7.11 5.59
C ALA A 31 -5.05 8.39 6.35
N GLU A 32 -3.94 9.03 5.96
CA GLU A 32 -3.46 10.31 6.50
C GLU A 32 -4.47 11.44 6.27
N LEU A 33 -4.97 11.59 5.04
CA LEU A 33 -6.00 12.58 4.69
C LEU A 33 -7.31 12.36 5.46
N ASN A 34 -7.63 11.11 5.81
CA ASN A 34 -8.79 10.76 6.61
C ASN A 34 -8.53 10.81 8.13
N GLY A 35 -7.35 11.25 8.58
CA GLY A 35 -6.99 11.32 10.00
C GLY A 35 -6.93 9.94 10.70
N GLN A 36 -6.69 8.87 9.94
CA GLN A 36 -6.60 7.51 10.47
C GLN A 36 -5.18 7.19 10.94
N ASN A 37 -5.06 6.42 12.02
CA ASN A 37 -3.77 5.92 12.47
C ASN A 37 -3.32 4.74 11.58
N VAL A 38 -2.35 4.99 10.72
CA VAL A 38 -1.84 4.02 9.74
C VAL A 38 -1.07 2.87 10.40
N ASP A 39 -0.40 3.14 11.53
CA ASP A 39 0.37 2.15 12.29
C ASP A 39 -0.51 1.24 13.18
N ARG A 40 -1.70 1.73 13.54
CA ARG A 40 -2.68 1.03 14.38
C ARG A 40 -4.07 1.04 13.74
N PRO A 41 -4.26 0.31 12.65
CA PRO A 41 -5.56 0.23 12.01
C PRO A 41 -6.59 -0.46 12.93
N ARG A 42 -7.86 -0.06 12.79
CA ARG A 42 -8.95 -0.59 13.61
C ARG A 42 -9.07 -2.10 13.42
N ASN A 43 -9.39 -2.81 14.51
CA ASN A 43 -9.66 -4.26 14.53
C ASN A 43 -8.47 -5.16 14.09
N LEU A 44 -7.26 -4.63 14.06
CA LEU A 44 -6.06 -5.34 13.63
C LEU A 44 -5.01 -5.39 14.73
N ALA A 45 -4.27 -6.48 14.75
CA ALA A 45 -3.04 -6.65 15.50
C ALA A 45 -1.91 -6.98 14.53
N LYS A 46 -0.66 -6.67 14.92
CA LYS A 46 0.52 -6.94 14.08
C LYS A 46 0.73 -8.44 13.82
N SER A 47 0.33 -9.28 14.77
CA SER A 47 0.35 -10.73 14.68
C SER A 47 -0.87 -11.25 15.42
N VAL A 48 -1.48 -12.32 14.90
CA VAL A 48 -2.59 -13.02 15.56
C VAL A 48 -2.01 -14.28 16.17
N THR A 49 -2.01 -14.37 17.50
CA THR A 49 -1.43 -15.50 18.25
C THR A 49 -2.48 -16.18 19.12
N VAL A 50 -3.59 -16.57 18.51
CA VAL A 50 -4.61 -17.41 19.18
C VAL A 50 -4.53 -18.82 18.62
N GLU A 51 -4.75 -19.80 19.49
CA GLU A 51 -4.96 -21.21 19.14
C GLU A 51 -6.38 -21.43 18.60
#